data_AF-A0A2P6GAJ4-F1
#
_entry.id   AF-A0A2P6GAJ4-F1
#
_cell.length_a   1.000
_cell.length_b   1.000
_cell.length_c   1.000
_cell.angle_alpha   90.00
_cell.angle_beta   90.00
_cell.angle_gamma   90.00
#
_symmetry.space_group_name_H-M   'P 1'
#
loop_
_entity.id
_entity.type
_entity.pdbx_description
1 polymer ?
#
loop_
_entity_poly.entity_id
_entity_poly.type
_entity_poly.pdbx_seq_one_letter_code
_entity_poly.pdbx_strand_id
1 'polypeptide(L)'
;MSKLAFVREKEIPQSAPPITEVGIIKWLRENLFSSWLNSILTVLSLYFIFILLKDFIPWAYGAHWKTGSIRECYDVNPNVACFSVLTARWKQL
;
A
#
# COMPACT_ATOMS: atom_id res chain seq x y z
N MET A 1 35.25 49.12 -17.07
CA MET A 1 34.39 47.95 -17.28
C MET A 1 32.95 48.40 -17.01
N SER A 2 32.19 48.69 -18.06
CA SER A 2 30.86 49.28 -17.97
C SER A 2 29.87 48.24 -17.42
N LYS A 3 29.22 48.51 -16.28
CA LYS A 3 28.14 47.65 -15.76
C LYS A 3 26.91 47.80 -16.64
N LEU A 4 26.66 46.83 -17.51
CA LEU A 4 25.39 46.73 -18.23
C LEU A 4 24.29 46.37 -17.22
N ALA A 5 23.34 47.27 -17.01
CA ALA A 5 22.15 46.99 -16.22
C ALA A 5 21.20 46.12 -17.05
N PHE A 6 20.96 44.88 -16.62
CA PHE A 6 20.00 43.99 -17.26
C PHE A 6 18.58 44.39 -16.84
N VAL A 7 17.74 44.75 -17.82
CA VAL A 7 16.30 45.00 -17.64
C VAL A 7 15.54 43.94 -18.42
N ARG A 8 14.67 43.17 -17.75
CA ARG A 8 13.86 42.12 -18.40
C ARG A 8 12.70 42.76 -19.15
N GLU A 9 12.62 42.53 -20.46
CA GLU A 9 11.57 43.09 -21.34
C GLU A 9 10.35 42.17 -21.51
N LYS A 10 10.48 40.87 -21.25
CA LYS A 10 9.42 39.86 -21.45
C LYS A 10 9.34 38.87 -20.31
N GLU A 11 8.13 38.45 -19.98
CA GLU A 11 7.90 37.37 -19.03
C GLU A 11 8.27 36.01 -19.65
N ILE A 12 8.82 35.14 -18.81
CA ILE A 12 9.18 33.77 -19.21
C ILE A 12 7.89 32.93 -19.19
N PRO A 13 7.60 32.13 -20.24
CA PRO A 13 6.42 31.27 -20.23
C PRO A 13 6.51 30.24 -19.09
N GLN A 14 5.37 29.93 -18.49
CA GLN A 14 5.25 28.92 -17.44
C GLN A 14 5.71 27.56 -17.98
N SER A 15 6.74 26.98 -17.37
CA SER A 15 7.14 25.59 -17.62
C SER A 15 6.32 24.64 -16.75
N ALA A 16 6.10 23.42 -17.25
CA ALA A 16 5.48 22.39 -16.43
C ALA A 16 6.35 22.08 -15.19
N PRO A 17 5.74 21.80 -14.03
CA PRO A 17 6.50 21.43 -12.85
C PRO A 17 7.31 20.15 -13.10
N PRO A 18 8.48 20.00 -12.46
CA PRO A 18 9.25 18.75 -12.53
C PRO A 18 8.36 17.58 -12.10
N ILE A 19 8.51 16.42 -12.76
CA ILE A 19 7.68 15.24 -12.54
C ILE A 19 7.73 14.77 -11.08
N THR A 20 8.82 15.08 -10.36
CA THR A 20 9.00 14.78 -8.95
C THR A 20 8.22 15.68 -8.00
N GLU A 21 7.71 16.82 -8.50
CA GLU A 21 6.99 17.85 -7.74
C GLU A 21 5.47 17.80 -7.94
N VAL A 22 4.97 16.76 -8.62
CA VAL A 22 3.54 16.55 -8.88
C VAL A 22 3.13 15.09 -8.65
N GLY A 23 1.88 14.90 -8.24
CA GLY A 23 1.23 13.59 -8.14
C GLY A 23 1.73 12.69 -7.01
N ILE A 24 1.61 11.38 -7.23
CA ILE A 24 1.85 10.32 -6.22
C ILE A 24 3.32 10.32 -5.75
N ILE A 25 4.27 10.62 -6.64
CA ILE A 25 5.70 10.61 -6.31
C ILE A 25 6.02 11.67 -5.26
N LYS A 26 5.50 12.89 -5.43
CA LYS A 26 5.62 13.96 -4.44
C LYS A 26 4.98 13.54 -3.11
N TRP A 27 3.76 13.00 -3.17
CA TRP A 27 3.04 12.56 -1.96
C TRP A 27 3.83 11.50 -1.18
N LEU A 28 4.39 10.49 -1.85
CA LEU A 28 5.22 9.46 -1.20
C LEU A 28 6.45 10.08 -0.54
N ARG A 29 7.14 11.01 -1.23
CA ARG A 29 8.31 11.70 -0.68
C ARG A 29 7.97 12.53 0.55
N GLU A 30 6.86 13.26 0.51
CA GLU A 30 6.47 14.17 1.60
C GLU A 30 5.82 13.46 2.80
N ASN A 31 5.19 12.30 2.59
CA ASN A 31 4.45 11.60 3.66
C ASN A 31 5.18 10.36 4.20
N LEU A 32 5.77 9.53 3.32
CA LEU A 32 6.43 8.29 3.73
C LEU A 32 7.94 8.46 3.91
N PHE A 33 8.58 9.24 3.04
CA PHE A 33 10.05 9.36 2.99
C PHE A 33 10.57 10.76 3.34
N SER A 34 9.83 11.51 4.15
CA SER A 34 10.14 12.93 4.44
C SER A 34 11.38 13.14 5.31
N SER A 35 11.86 12.09 5.97
CA SER A 35 13.09 12.10 6.75
C SER A 35 13.78 10.74 6.71
N TRP A 36 15.03 10.68 7.14
CA TRP A 36 15.78 9.42 7.22
C TRP A 36 15.12 8.43 8.21
N LEU A 37 14.60 8.92 9.33
CA LEU A 37 13.83 8.10 10.29
C LEU A 37 12.54 7.56 9.67
N ASN A 38 11.77 8.41 8.98
CA ASN A 38 10.54 7.97 8.31
C ASN A 38 10.85 6.95 7.19
N SER A 39 11.98 7.10 6.52
CA SER A 39 12.43 6.15 5.49
C SER A 39 12.72 4.78 6.08
N ILE A 40 13.44 4.71 7.21
CA ILE A 40 13.70 3.45 7.92
C ILE A 40 12.38 2.83 8.39
N LEU A 41 11.52 3.63 9.03
CA LEU A 41 10.23 3.14 9.53
C LEU A 41 9.38 2.58 8.38
N THR A 42 9.32 3.29 7.25
CA THR A 42 8.59 2.84 6.06
C THR A 42 9.10 1.49 5.55
N VAL A 43 10.43 1.32 5.45
CA VAL A 43 11.01 0.05 5.02
C VAL A 43 10.69 -1.08 6.00
N LEU A 44 10.79 -0.84 7.30
CA LEU A 44 10.44 -1.82 8.33
C LEU A 44 8.96 -2.19 8.31
N SER A 45 8.06 -1.20 8.11
CA SER A 45 6.63 -1.44 7.98
C SER A 45 6.32 -2.30 6.76
N LEU A 46 6.93 -2.03 5.60
CA LEU A 46 6.76 -2.86 4.41
C LEU A 46 7.27 -4.28 4.63
N TYR A 47 8.41 -4.44 5.31
CA TYR A 47 8.94 -5.74 5.67
C TYR A 47 8.00 -6.52 6.60
N PHE A 48 7.43 -5.86 7.60
CA PHE A 48 6.47 -6.48 8.50
C PHE A 48 5.19 -6.89 7.78
N ILE A 49 4.65 -6.02 6.91
CA ILE A 49 3.51 -6.33 6.06
C ILE A 49 3.81 -7.55 5.19
N PHE A 50 5.02 -7.63 4.61
CA PHE A 50 5.43 -8.78 3.81
C PHE A 50 5.41 -10.09 4.62
N ILE A 51 5.96 -10.09 5.85
CA ILE A 51 5.91 -11.28 6.72
C ILE A 51 4.47 -11.71 7.00
N LEU A 52 3.59 -10.76 7.31
CA LEU A 52 2.17 -11.06 7.56
C LEU A 52 1.50 -11.63 6.31
N LEU A 53 1.72 -11.01 5.15
CA LEU A 53 1.13 -11.44 3.89
C LEU A 53 1.63 -12.80 3.43
N LYS A 54 2.87 -13.18 3.76
CA LYS A 54 3.45 -14.48 3.40
C LYS A 54 2.59 -15.66 3.85
N ASP A 55 2.07 -15.60 5.08
CA ASP A 55 1.24 -16.67 5.66
C ASP A 55 -0.25 -16.40 5.47
N PHE A 56 -0.66 -15.13 5.50
CA PHE A 56 -2.05 -14.74 5.30
C PHE A 56 -2.58 -15.06 3.89
N ILE A 57 -1.79 -14.81 2.84
CA ILE A 57 -2.24 -15.03 1.46
C ILE A 57 -2.54 -16.51 1.18
N PRO A 58 -1.63 -17.47 1.47
CA PRO A 58 -1.94 -18.90 1.30
C PRO A 58 -3.12 -19.36 2.16
N TRP A 59 -3.21 -18.88 3.40
CA TRP A 59 -4.32 -19.19 4.31
C TRP A 59 -5.68 -18.74 3.74
N ALA A 60 -5.75 -17.51 3.23
CA ALA A 60 -6.98 -16.93 2.69
C ALA A 60 -7.32 -17.48 1.29
N TYR A 61 -6.32 -17.72 0.45
CA TYR A 61 -6.53 -18.23 -0.90
C TYR A 61 -6.92 -19.71 -0.91
N GLY A 62 -6.33 -20.51 0.00
CA GLY A 62 -6.68 -21.92 0.20
C GLY A 62 -8.00 -22.15 0.94
N ALA A 63 -8.77 -21.10 1.19
CA ALA A 63 -9.94 -21.15 2.05
C ALA A 63 -11.10 -21.99 1.51
N HIS A 64 -11.84 -22.61 2.42
CA HIS A 64 -13.02 -23.40 2.11
C HIS A 64 -14.28 -22.53 2.09
N TRP A 65 -14.91 -22.41 0.93
CA TRP A 65 -16.12 -21.62 0.71
C TRP A 65 -17.42 -22.44 0.76
N LYS A 66 -17.34 -23.75 0.50
CA LYS A 66 -18.50 -24.65 0.40
C LYS A 66 -18.31 -25.89 1.27
N THR A 67 -18.54 -25.75 2.58
CA THR A 67 -18.63 -26.89 3.51
C THR A 67 -20.00 -26.88 4.19
N GLY A 68 -20.56 -28.05 4.47
CA GLY A 68 -21.87 -28.20 5.11
C GLY A 68 -21.84 -27.97 6.62
N SER A 69 -20.66 -28.03 7.24
CA SER A 69 -20.48 -27.70 8.66
C SER A 69 -19.07 -27.18 8.97
N ILE A 70 -18.89 -26.61 10.16
CA ILE A 70 -17.58 -26.19 10.65
C ILE A 70 -16.64 -27.39 10.90
N ARG A 71 -17.18 -28.54 11.31
CA ARG A 71 -16.42 -29.78 11.53
C ARG A 71 -15.79 -30.27 10.24
N GLU A 72 -16.59 -30.34 9.18
CA GLU A 72 -16.13 -30.73 7.85
C GLU A 72 -15.01 -29.80 7.33
N CYS A 73 -15.02 -28.53 7.71
CA CYS A 73 -13.95 -27.59 7.39
C CYS A 73 -12.61 -27.98 8.01
N TYR A 74 -12.61 -28.40 9.28
CA TYR A 74 -11.43 -28.86 9.98
C TYR A 74 -10.96 -30.23 9.50
N ASP A 75 -11.89 -31.11 9.11
CA ASP A 75 -11.58 -32.45 8.61
C ASP A 75 -10.86 -32.42 7.25
N VAL A 76 -11.19 -31.45 6.38
CA VAL A 76 -10.56 -31.30 5.06
C VAL A 76 -9.16 -30.70 5.17
N ASN A 77 -9.03 -29.53 5.80
CA ASN A 77 -7.74 -28.92 6.06
C ASN A 77 -7.83 -27.90 7.21
N PRO A 78 -7.20 -28.15 8.37
CA PRO A 78 -7.26 -27.25 9.50
C PRO A 78 -6.38 -25.99 9.36
N ASN A 79 -5.48 -25.93 8.37
CA ASN A 79 -4.47 -24.88 8.24
C ASN A 79 -4.90 -23.70 7.35
N VAL A 80 -6.09 -23.75 6.75
CA VAL A 80 -6.61 -22.73 5.82
C VAL A 80 -7.86 -22.06 6.39
N ALA A 81 -8.28 -20.94 5.81
CA ALA A 81 -9.45 -20.22 6.32
C ALA A 81 -10.76 -20.99 6.04
N CYS A 82 -11.69 -20.91 6.98
CA CYS A 82 -13.04 -21.47 6.83
C CYS A 82 -14.07 -20.37 6.53
N PHE A 83 -14.20 -19.98 5.25
CA PHE A 83 -15.12 -18.91 4.84
C PHE A 83 -16.58 -19.35 4.65
N SER A 84 -16.86 -20.65 4.63
CA SER A 84 -18.23 -21.20 4.58
C SER A 84 -19.11 -20.68 5.73
N VAL A 85 -18.56 -20.50 6.93
CA VAL A 85 -19.28 -19.98 8.11
C VAL A 85 -19.77 -18.55 7.90
N LEU A 86 -18.99 -17.71 7.21
CA LEU A 86 -19.36 -16.32 6.93
C LEU A 86 -20.67 -16.27 6.14
N THR A 87 -20.82 -17.13 5.13
CA THR A 87 -22.05 -17.17 4.32
C THR A 87 -23.24 -17.75 5.11
N ALA A 88 -23.01 -18.74 5.98
CA ALA A 88 -24.05 -19.40 6.76
C ALA A 88 -24.54 -18.58 7.97
N ARG A 89 -23.74 -17.60 8.42
CA ARG A 89 -23.96 -16.83 9.65
C ARG A 89 -23.85 -15.31 9.46
N TRP A 90 -23.82 -14.83 8.21
CA TRP A 90 -23.68 -13.40 7.89
C TRP A 90 -24.68 -12.49 8.61
N LYS A 91 -25.93 -12.96 8.79
CA LYS A 91 -26.98 -12.19 9.47
C LYS A 91 -26.82 -12.09 11.00
N GLN A 92 -25.86 -12.81 11.58
CA GLN A 92 -25.60 -12.84 13.03
C GLN A 92 -24.31 -12.12 13.42
N LEU A 93 -23.48 -11.72 12.44
CA LEU A 93 -22.37 -10.80 12.61
C LEU A 93 -22.87 -9.36 12.59
#